data_AF-A0A662V0T3-F1
#
_entry.id   AF-A0A662V0T3-F1
#
_cell.length_a   1.000
_cell.length_b   1.000
_cell.length_c   1.000
_cell.angle_alpha   90.00
_cell.angle_beta   90.00
_cell.angle_gamma   90.00
#
_symmetry.space_group_name_H-M   'P 1'
#
loop_
_entity.id
_entity.type
_entity.pdbx_description
1 polymer ?
#
loop_
_entity_poly.entity_id
_entity_poly.type
_entity_poly.pdbx_seq_one_letter_code
_entity_poly.pdbx_strand_id
1 'polypeptide(L)'
;MDLDDVKWVDLHYTDLKGVLRSVTVNSSLINDEVFEKGFGKLDGSSVDLSPIHDSDLVLKPLKSTYSYVPWTKGGRYICQIFKGGSRFIKDPRYVAESLEEYLKGLGYEAHAGVELEFFLFNGIRVLTSPNKYIYEVITKEATWEANEVSIPFKRAYHVAMPYDTTYIVRTEASDILGKYFNILVTFHHHEVA
;
A
#
# COMPACT_ATOMS: atom_id res chain seq x y z
N MET A 1 -14.20 -10.93 14.16
CA MET A 1 -14.08 -9.65 14.87
C MET A 1 -15.17 -8.79 14.27
N ASP A 2 -16.25 -8.59 15.03
CA ASP A 2 -17.38 -7.80 14.55
C ASP A 2 -16.92 -6.35 14.34
N LEU A 3 -17.44 -5.69 13.30
CA LEU A 3 -17.13 -4.30 12.98
C LEU A 3 -17.49 -3.32 14.12
N ASP A 4 -18.20 -3.80 15.15
CA ASP A 4 -18.78 -3.03 16.24
C ASP A 4 -17.76 -2.23 17.08
N ASP A 5 -16.49 -2.64 17.11
CA ASP A 5 -15.43 -1.88 17.80
C ASP A 5 -14.71 -0.85 16.90
N VAL A 6 -14.95 -0.89 15.59
CA VAL A 6 -14.30 0.00 14.61
C VAL A 6 -15.19 1.21 14.34
N LYS A 7 -14.71 2.41 14.66
CA LYS A 7 -15.45 3.67 14.43
C LYS A 7 -15.25 4.29 13.05
N TRP A 8 -14.08 4.05 12.46
CA TRP A 8 -13.65 4.66 11.20
C TRP A 8 -13.05 3.62 10.27
N VAL A 9 -13.38 3.73 9.00
CA VAL A 9 -12.98 2.80 7.96
C VAL A 9 -12.36 3.55 6.80
N ASP A 10 -11.18 3.13 6.39
CA ASP A 10 -10.47 3.64 5.22
C ASP A 10 -10.94 2.92 3.94
N LEU A 11 -11.39 3.69 2.96
CA LEU A 11 -11.73 3.21 1.63
C LEU A 11 -10.53 3.43 0.70
N HIS A 12 -9.75 2.38 0.49
CA HIS A 12 -8.52 2.42 -0.28
C HIS A 12 -8.74 2.19 -1.77
N TYR A 13 -8.07 2.97 -2.61
CA TYR A 13 -7.97 2.73 -4.06
C TYR A 13 -6.59 3.14 -4.57
N THR A 14 -6.25 2.76 -5.79
CA THR A 14 -4.94 3.08 -6.39
C THR A 14 -5.15 4.06 -7.54
N ASP A 15 -4.33 5.12 -7.60
CA ASP A 15 -4.33 6.02 -8.74
C ASP A 15 -3.47 5.50 -9.91
N LEU A 16 -3.44 6.23 -11.04
CA LEU A 16 -2.68 5.82 -12.22
C LEU A 16 -1.16 5.73 -12.01
N LYS A 17 -0.63 6.38 -10.96
CA LYS A 17 0.79 6.36 -10.63
C LYS A 17 1.15 5.21 -9.68
N GLY A 18 0.17 4.36 -9.32
CA GLY A 18 0.36 3.28 -8.36
C GLY A 18 0.30 3.74 -6.90
N VAL A 19 -0.09 5.00 -6.63
CA VAL A 19 -0.15 5.52 -5.27
C VAL A 19 -1.45 5.07 -4.61
N LEU A 20 -1.33 4.51 -3.41
CA LEU A 20 -2.47 4.19 -2.57
C LEU A 20 -3.11 5.48 -2.06
N ARG A 21 -4.41 5.65 -2.32
CA ARG A 21 -5.24 6.77 -1.87
C ARG A 21 -6.30 6.25 -0.92
N SER A 22 -6.80 7.11 -0.04
CA SER A 22 -7.80 6.76 0.96
C SER A 22 -8.87 7.83 1.11
N VAL A 23 -10.10 7.40 1.38
CA VAL A 23 -11.17 8.23 1.96
C VAL A 23 -11.63 7.54 3.24
N THR A 24 -11.46 8.20 4.39
CA THR A 24 -11.92 7.68 5.68
C THR A 24 -13.39 8.04 5.91
N VAL A 25 -14.21 7.04 6.24
CA VAL A 25 -15.64 7.20 6.50
C VAL A 25 -16.01 6.61 7.85
N ASN A 26 -17.10 7.10 8.45
CA ASN A 26 -17.62 6.49 9.67
C ASN A 26 -18.12 5.07 9.37
N SER A 27 -17.81 4.12 10.23
CA SER A 27 -18.23 2.72 10.06
C SER A 27 -19.74 2.56 9.97
N SER A 28 -20.52 3.45 10.58
CA SER A 28 -22.00 3.45 10.51
C SER A 28 -22.54 3.66 9.10
N LEU A 29 -21.72 4.20 8.18
CA LEU A 29 -22.09 4.37 6.77
C LEU A 29 -21.83 3.10 5.95
N ILE A 30 -21.06 2.15 6.47
CA ILE A 30 -20.75 0.90 5.78
C ILE A 30 -21.89 -0.09 6.00
N ASN A 31 -22.79 -0.15 5.02
CA ASN A 31 -23.95 -1.03 5.00
C ASN A 31 -24.09 -1.73 3.64
N ASP A 32 -25.09 -2.59 3.49
CA ASP A 32 -25.31 -3.33 2.24
C ASP A 32 -25.51 -2.43 1.02
N GLU A 33 -26.16 -1.27 1.19
CA GLU A 33 -26.31 -0.30 0.10
C GLU A 33 -24.95 0.22 -0.39
N VAL A 34 -24.01 0.51 0.51
CA VAL A 34 -22.65 0.93 0.12
C VAL A 34 -21.90 -0.20 -0.58
N PHE A 35 -22.11 -1.45 -0.19
CA PHE A 35 -21.51 -2.58 -0.89
C PHE A 35 -22.15 -2.88 -2.25
N GLU A 36 -23.39 -2.46 -2.48
CA GLU A 36 -24.09 -2.64 -3.76
C GLU A 36 -23.88 -1.46 -4.72
N LYS A 37 -24.07 -0.23 -4.24
CA LYS A 37 -24.05 1.01 -5.03
C LYS A 37 -22.75 1.78 -4.94
N GLY A 38 -21.93 1.53 -3.92
CA GLY A 38 -20.71 2.30 -3.65
C GLY A 38 -20.97 3.64 -2.96
N PHE A 39 -19.88 4.37 -2.73
CA PHE A 39 -19.83 5.63 -2.01
C PHE A 39 -19.36 6.76 -2.95
N GLY A 40 -20.25 7.71 -3.25
CA GLY A 40 -20.07 8.72 -4.32
C GLY A 40 -19.29 9.98 -3.95
N LYS A 41 -18.18 9.87 -3.19
CA LYS A 41 -17.40 11.04 -2.74
C LYS A 41 -16.04 11.19 -3.42
N LEU A 42 -15.79 10.52 -4.55
CA LEU A 42 -14.49 10.60 -5.21
C LEU A 42 -14.50 11.66 -6.33
N ASP A 43 -13.85 12.79 -6.10
CA ASP A 43 -13.48 13.74 -7.14
C ASP A 43 -12.24 13.22 -7.89
N GLY A 44 -12.48 12.64 -9.07
CA GLY A 44 -11.44 12.06 -9.91
C GLY A 44 -10.46 13.09 -10.49
N SER A 45 -10.81 14.39 -10.50
CA SER A 45 -9.92 15.42 -11.04
C SER A 45 -8.76 15.76 -10.10
N SER A 46 -9.03 15.72 -8.79
CA SER A 46 -8.03 15.94 -7.74
C SER A 46 -6.99 14.82 -7.62
N VAL A 47 -7.20 13.69 -8.30
CA VAL A 47 -6.32 12.51 -8.27
C VAL A 47 -5.93 12.02 -9.67
N ASP A 48 -5.99 12.91 -10.68
CA ASP A 48 -5.59 12.64 -12.07
C ASP A 48 -6.31 11.46 -12.74
N LEU A 49 -7.47 11.02 -12.22
CA LEU A 49 -8.26 9.92 -12.77
C LEU A 49 -9.20 10.40 -13.88
N SER A 50 -9.78 11.58 -13.72
CA SER A 50 -10.79 12.15 -14.62
C SER A 50 -10.56 13.65 -14.88
N PRO A 51 -10.99 14.19 -16.03
CA PRO A 51 -10.95 15.63 -16.25
C PRO A 51 -11.98 16.36 -15.35
N ILE A 52 -11.77 17.66 -15.12
CA ILE A 52 -12.60 18.48 -14.21
C ILE A 52 -14.08 18.48 -14.59
N HIS A 53 -14.42 18.45 -15.89
CA HIS A 53 -15.80 18.49 -16.37
C HIS A 53 -16.54 17.13 -16.27
N ASP A 54 -15.86 16.08 -15.84
CA ASP A 54 -16.38 14.72 -15.82
C ASP A 54 -15.73 13.91 -14.67
N SER A 55 -15.69 14.54 -13.49
CA SER A 55 -14.85 14.11 -12.36
C SER A 55 -15.54 13.18 -11.36
N ASP A 56 -16.87 13.11 -11.34
CA ASP A 56 -17.60 12.32 -10.35
C ASP A 56 -17.37 10.82 -10.53
N LEU A 57 -16.76 10.20 -9.51
CA LEU A 57 -16.49 8.78 -9.42
C LEU A 57 -17.07 8.19 -8.14
N VAL A 58 -17.27 6.88 -8.14
CA VAL A 58 -17.85 6.13 -7.02
C VAL A 58 -16.86 5.07 -6.54
N LEU A 59 -16.59 5.06 -5.24
CA LEU A 59 -15.80 4.01 -4.60
C LEU A 59 -16.70 2.91 -4.09
N LYS A 60 -16.57 1.70 -4.63
CA LYS A 60 -17.32 0.53 -4.20
C LYS A 60 -16.42 -0.41 -3.38
N PRO A 61 -16.56 -0.49 -2.05
CA PRO A 61 -15.72 -1.36 -1.23
C PRO A 61 -15.97 -2.85 -1.52
N LEU A 62 -14.91 -3.64 -1.50
CA LEU A 62 -14.97 -5.09 -1.65
C LEU A 62 -14.98 -5.77 -0.29
N LYS A 63 -16.12 -6.38 0.09
CA LYS A 63 -16.30 -7.07 1.39
C LYS A 63 -15.16 -8.05 1.72
N SER A 64 -14.68 -8.80 0.73
CA SER A 64 -13.60 -9.80 0.87
C SER A 64 -12.22 -9.21 1.22
N THR A 65 -12.05 -7.89 1.09
CA THR A 65 -10.76 -7.21 1.29
C THR A 65 -10.66 -6.46 2.62
N TYR A 66 -11.64 -6.67 3.52
CA TYR A 66 -11.60 -6.08 4.84
C TYR A 66 -10.31 -6.45 5.57
N SER A 67 -9.71 -5.48 6.25
CA SER A 67 -8.60 -5.71 7.17
C SER A 67 -8.69 -4.75 8.35
N TYR A 68 -8.38 -5.24 9.54
CA TYR A 68 -8.23 -4.39 10.72
C TYR A 68 -6.84 -3.74 10.70
N VAL A 69 -6.76 -2.45 11.05
CA VAL A 69 -5.52 -1.67 11.02
C VAL A 69 -5.08 -1.42 12.47
N PRO A 70 -4.05 -2.13 12.97
CA PRO A 70 -3.77 -2.17 14.41
C PRO A 70 -3.27 -0.85 15.00
N TRP A 71 -2.57 -0.02 14.23
CA TRP A 71 -2.04 1.27 14.70
C TRP A 71 -3.09 2.39 14.74
N THR A 72 -4.11 2.36 13.87
CA THR A 72 -5.24 3.30 13.95
C THR A 72 -6.41 2.78 14.76
N LYS A 73 -6.41 1.47 15.09
CA LYS A 73 -7.57 0.73 15.61
C LYS A 73 -8.80 0.89 14.71
N GLY A 74 -8.57 1.03 13.40
CA GLY A 74 -9.58 1.22 12.37
C GLY A 74 -9.76 -0.02 11.51
N GLY A 75 -10.62 0.09 10.49
CA GLY A 75 -10.76 -0.90 9.43
C GLY A 75 -10.34 -0.32 8.09
N ARG A 76 -10.03 -1.16 7.11
CA ARG A 76 -9.87 -0.75 5.71
C ARG A 76 -10.57 -1.71 4.76
N TYR A 77 -11.05 -1.18 3.65
CA TYR A 77 -11.46 -1.95 2.48
C TYR A 77 -10.64 -1.49 1.27
N ILE A 78 -10.36 -2.41 0.35
CA ILE A 78 -9.97 -2.04 -1.01
C ILE A 78 -11.26 -1.80 -1.80
N CYS A 79 -11.27 -0.74 -2.60
CA CYS A 79 -12.40 -0.31 -3.39
C CYS A 79 -12.12 -0.50 -4.88
N GLN A 80 -13.19 -0.82 -5.60
CA GLN A 80 -13.28 -0.67 -7.05
C GLN A 80 -13.78 0.74 -7.37
N ILE A 81 -13.38 1.26 -8.53
CA ILE A 81 -13.85 2.58 -8.98
C ILE A 81 -14.93 2.38 -10.05
N PHE A 82 -16.02 3.13 -9.91
CA PHE A 82 -17.17 3.11 -10.83
C PHE A 82 -17.47 4.50 -11.37
N LYS A 83 -18.05 4.53 -12.57
CA LYS A 83 -18.55 5.74 -13.24
C LYS A 83 -19.82 5.40 -14.02
N GLY A 84 -20.89 6.17 -13.82
CA GLY A 84 -22.16 5.94 -14.51
C GLY A 84 -22.72 4.52 -14.35
N GLY A 85 -22.48 3.88 -13.19
CA GLY A 85 -22.92 2.50 -12.91
C GLY A 85 -22.02 1.40 -13.49
N SER A 86 -21.00 1.74 -14.27
CA SER A 86 -20.05 0.76 -14.86
C SER A 86 -18.67 0.86 -14.21
N ARG A 87 -17.86 -0.20 -14.32
CA ARG A 87 -16.46 -0.18 -13.88
C ARG A 87 -15.69 0.92 -14.61
N PHE A 88 -14.89 1.67 -13.86
CA PHE A 88 -14.11 2.75 -14.42
C PHE A 88 -12.89 2.18 -15.15
N ILE A 89 -12.79 2.41 -16.46
CA ILE A 89 -11.78 1.79 -17.31
C ILE A 89 -10.33 2.15 -16.96
N LYS A 90 -10.12 3.27 -16.25
CA LYS A 90 -8.79 3.73 -15.80
C LYS A 90 -8.46 3.29 -14.37
N ASP A 91 -9.33 2.52 -13.71
CA ASP A 91 -9.01 1.89 -12.42
C ASP A 91 -7.93 0.81 -12.64
N PRO A 92 -6.70 0.97 -12.11
CA PRO A 92 -5.65 -0.03 -12.28
C PRO A 92 -6.06 -1.43 -11.81
N ARG A 93 -6.92 -1.50 -10.78
CA ARG A 93 -7.46 -2.77 -10.30
C ARG A 93 -8.38 -3.41 -11.33
N TYR A 94 -9.23 -2.62 -11.99
CA TYR A 94 -10.10 -3.14 -13.05
C TYR A 94 -9.30 -3.68 -14.24
N VAL A 95 -8.18 -3.02 -14.58
CA VAL A 95 -7.25 -3.51 -15.61
C VAL A 95 -6.68 -4.88 -15.24
N ALA A 96 -6.25 -5.06 -13.99
CA ALA A 96 -5.74 -6.35 -13.50
C ALA A 96 -6.83 -7.45 -13.52
N GLU A 97 -8.02 -7.16 -12.99
CA GLU A 97 -9.15 -8.09 -12.98
C GLU A 97 -9.57 -8.48 -14.42
N SER A 98 -9.58 -7.51 -15.36
CA SER A 98 -9.90 -7.77 -16.77
C SER A 98 -8.85 -8.66 -17.46
N LEU A 99 -7.57 -8.50 -17.09
CA LEU A 99 -6.50 -9.35 -17.61
C LEU A 99 -6.64 -10.79 -17.10
N GLU A 100 -6.97 -10.98 -15.82
CA GLU A 100 -7.24 -12.31 -15.25
C GLU A 100 -8.43 -12.98 -15.95
N GLU A 101 -9.53 -12.25 -16.16
CA GLU A 101 -10.71 -12.76 -16.89
C GLU A 101 -10.37 -13.14 -18.34
N TYR A 102 -9.59 -12.30 -19.03
CA TYR A 102 -9.14 -12.56 -20.40
C TYR A 102 -8.30 -13.85 -20.47
N LEU A 103 -7.31 -14.00 -19.60
CA LEU A 103 -6.44 -15.18 -19.56
C LEU A 103 -7.24 -16.45 -19.22
N LYS A 104 -8.19 -16.35 -18.28
CA LYS A 104 -9.10 -17.45 -17.96
C LYS A 104 -9.95 -17.88 -19.15
N GLY A 105 -10.43 -16.92 -19.95
CA GLY A 105 -11.16 -17.20 -21.19
C GLY A 105 -10.33 -17.96 -22.24
N LEU A 106 -9.00 -17.84 -22.18
CA LEU A 106 -8.06 -18.60 -23.01
C LEU A 106 -7.64 -19.95 -22.39
N GLY A 107 -8.15 -20.29 -21.21
CA GLY A 107 -7.79 -21.52 -20.49
C GLY A 107 -6.51 -21.43 -19.66
N TYR A 108 -6.02 -20.22 -19.36
CA TYR A 108 -4.86 -19.99 -18.51
C TYR A 108 -5.24 -19.49 -17.11
N GLU A 109 -4.39 -19.79 -16.13
CA GLU A 109 -4.45 -19.22 -14.78
C GLU A 109 -3.17 -18.41 -14.54
N ALA A 110 -3.32 -17.18 -14.07
CA ALA A 110 -2.20 -16.28 -13.80
C ALA A 110 -1.82 -16.30 -12.31
N HIS A 111 -0.53 -16.41 -12.03
CA HIS A 111 0.01 -16.26 -10.67
C HIS A 111 1.13 -15.21 -10.69
N ALA A 112 1.08 -14.28 -9.73
CA ALA A 112 2.12 -13.27 -9.56
C ALA A 112 2.74 -13.40 -8.16
N GLY A 113 4.05 -13.58 -8.11
CA GLY A 113 4.86 -13.44 -6.90
C GLY A 113 5.56 -12.09 -6.92
N VAL A 114 5.55 -11.37 -5.79
CA VAL A 114 6.22 -10.08 -5.66
C VAL A 114 7.24 -10.17 -4.54
N GLU A 115 8.48 -9.83 -4.85
CA GLU A 115 9.55 -9.62 -3.87
C GLU A 115 9.75 -8.11 -3.73
N LEU A 116 9.49 -7.59 -2.52
CA LEU A 116 9.56 -6.16 -2.23
C LEU A 116 10.86 -5.87 -1.47
N GLU A 117 11.86 -5.39 -2.20
CA GLU A 117 13.03 -4.75 -1.59
C GLU A 117 12.68 -3.34 -1.12
N PHE A 118 13.20 -2.96 0.04
CA PHE A 118 13.00 -1.63 0.59
C PHE A 118 14.20 -1.16 1.40
N PHE A 119 14.30 0.15 1.57
CA PHE A 119 15.28 0.77 2.45
C PHE A 119 14.62 1.23 3.74
N LEU A 120 15.26 0.97 4.88
CA LEU A 120 14.88 1.53 6.17
C LEU A 120 15.91 2.58 6.59
N PHE A 121 15.48 3.84 6.68
CA PHE A 121 16.34 4.95 7.09
C PHE A 121 15.88 5.53 8.42
N ASN A 122 16.82 6.14 9.15
CA ASN A 122 16.52 6.89 10.36
C ASN A 122 16.07 8.33 10.06
N GLY A 123 16.40 8.86 8.88
CA GLY A 123 15.95 10.17 8.46
C GLY A 123 16.34 10.49 7.03
N ILE A 124 15.69 11.53 6.49
CA ILE A 124 16.03 12.15 5.22
C ILE A 124 16.02 13.67 5.41
N ARG A 125 17.01 14.35 4.84
CA ARG A 125 17.05 15.81 4.76
C ARG A 125 17.03 16.22 3.30
N VAL A 126 16.03 17.02 2.95
CA VAL A 126 15.84 17.58 1.61
C VAL A 126 15.92 19.10 1.68
N LEU A 127 16.78 19.70 0.89
CA LEU A 127 16.79 21.15 0.66
C LEU A 127 16.67 21.40 -0.83
N THR A 128 15.65 22.14 -1.22
CA THR A 128 15.43 22.57 -2.59
C THR A 128 15.32 24.10 -2.63
N SER A 129 16.29 24.74 -3.27
CA SER A 129 16.29 26.17 -3.57
C SER A 129 16.75 26.41 -5.02
N PRO A 130 16.45 27.58 -5.62
CA PRO A 130 16.81 27.84 -7.01
C PRO A 130 18.30 27.65 -7.35
N ASN A 131 19.19 27.79 -6.36
CA ASN A 131 20.63 27.65 -6.50
C ASN A 131 21.22 26.41 -5.80
N LYS A 132 20.44 25.60 -5.10
CA LYS A 132 20.96 24.48 -4.29
C LYS A 132 19.95 23.35 -4.15
N TYR A 133 20.43 22.14 -4.38
CA TYR A 133 19.71 20.90 -4.10
C TYR A 133 20.57 20.04 -3.16
N ILE A 134 20.01 19.61 -2.03
CA ILE A 134 20.64 18.67 -1.10
C ILE A 134 19.67 17.53 -0.84
N TYR A 135 20.18 16.30 -0.91
CA TYR A 135 19.53 15.09 -0.43
C TYR A 135 20.53 14.36 0.46
N GLU A 136 20.15 14.14 1.72
CA GLU A 136 20.97 13.45 2.70
C GLU A 136 20.12 12.36 3.36
N VAL A 137 20.63 11.13 3.32
CA VAL A 137 20.01 9.96 3.94
C VAL A 137 20.76 9.65 5.22
N ILE A 138 20.02 9.48 6.31
CA ILE A 138 20.56 9.23 7.64
C ILE A 138 20.22 7.78 8.00
N THR A 139 21.24 6.98 8.28
CA THR A 139 21.07 5.58 8.71
C THR A 139 22.18 5.17 9.67
N LYS A 140 21.82 4.38 10.70
CA LYS A 140 22.76 3.84 11.70
C LYS A 140 23.74 2.83 11.12
N GLU A 141 23.43 2.22 9.98
CA GLU A 141 24.30 1.24 9.32
C GLU A 141 25.25 1.89 8.29
N ALA A 142 25.26 3.23 8.23
CA ALA A 142 26.10 3.99 7.32
C ALA A 142 27.59 3.70 7.55
N THR A 143 28.32 3.49 6.45
CA THR A 143 29.77 3.28 6.49
C THR A 143 30.57 4.58 6.57
N TRP A 144 29.95 5.70 6.22
CA TRP A 144 30.56 7.04 6.22
C TRP A 144 30.46 7.74 7.58
N GLU A 145 29.85 7.10 8.57
CA GLU A 145 29.75 7.57 9.95
C GLU A 145 30.47 6.59 10.89
N ALA A 146 31.02 7.10 11.99
CA ALA A 146 31.62 6.28 13.05
C ALA A 146 30.51 5.69 13.93
N ASN A 147 29.76 4.73 13.39
CA ASN A 147 28.68 4.04 14.08
C ASN A 147 29.18 2.79 14.82
N GLU A 148 28.45 2.35 15.86
CA GLU A 148 28.75 1.12 16.60
C GLU A 148 28.72 -0.13 15.69
N VAL A 149 27.92 -0.08 14.63
CA VAL A 149 27.78 -1.12 13.62
C VAL A 149 27.95 -0.47 12.25
N SER A 150 28.91 -0.97 11.46
CA SER A 150 29.17 -0.52 10.10
C SER A 150 29.29 -1.73 9.19
N ILE A 151 28.42 -1.81 8.18
CA ILE A 151 28.43 -2.90 7.20
C ILE A 151 29.02 -2.36 5.89
N PRO A 152 30.15 -2.92 5.39
CA PRO A 152 30.71 -2.47 4.12
C PRO A 152 29.69 -2.51 2.98
N PHE A 153 29.78 -1.53 2.07
CA PHE A 153 28.93 -1.46 0.88
C PHE A 153 28.87 -2.81 0.15
N LYS A 154 27.67 -3.21 -0.27
CA LYS A 154 27.39 -4.47 -0.97
C LYS A 154 27.84 -5.74 -0.23
N ARG A 155 28.00 -5.69 1.10
CA ARG A 155 28.34 -6.86 1.94
C ARG A 155 27.33 -7.15 3.04
N ALA A 156 26.11 -6.61 2.91
CA ALA A 156 25.05 -6.75 3.90
C ALA A 156 24.10 -7.94 3.66
N TYR A 157 24.24 -8.65 2.54
CA TYR A 157 23.38 -9.78 2.20
C TYR A 157 23.43 -10.87 3.29
N HIS A 158 22.27 -11.20 3.85
CA HIS A 158 22.12 -12.27 4.86
C HIS A 158 23.01 -12.09 6.10
N VAL A 159 23.41 -10.86 6.40
CA VAL A 159 24.12 -10.57 7.64
C VAL A 159 23.16 -10.82 8.83
N ALA A 160 23.70 -11.38 9.90
CA ALA A 160 22.94 -11.68 11.12
C ALA A 160 23.14 -10.60 12.19
N MET A 161 22.29 -10.60 13.22
CA MET A 161 22.52 -9.82 14.43
C MET A 161 23.89 -10.17 15.05
N PRO A 162 24.64 -9.20 15.62
CA PRO A 162 24.24 -7.82 15.89
C PRO A 162 24.46 -6.83 14.73
N TYR A 163 25.03 -7.28 13.61
CA TYR A 163 25.32 -6.39 12.48
C TYR A 163 24.06 -6.00 11.72
N ASP A 164 23.10 -6.92 11.58
CA ASP A 164 21.77 -6.61 11.07
C ASP A 164 20.94 -5.93 12.16
N THR A 165 20.82 -4.60 12.06
CA THR A 165 20.08 -3.80 13.07
C THR A 165 18.59 -3.72 12.77
N THR A 166 18.15 -4.21 11.61
CA THR A 166 16.76 -4.10 11.13
C THR A 166 15.97 -5.40 11.26
N TYR A 167 16.60 -6.51 11.67
CA TYR A 167 15.97 -7.82 11.89
C TYR A 167 14.65 -7.75 12.67
N ILE A 168 14.64 -7.07 13.83
CA ILE A 168 13.46 -6.98 14.71
C ILE A 168 12.31 -6.31 13.97
N VAL A 169 12.57 -5.20 13.27
CA VAL A 169 11.55 -4.45 12.52
C VAL A 169 11.02 -5.29 11.35
N ARG A 170 11.88 -6.01 10.62
CA ARG A 170 11.43 -6.89 9.52
C ARG A 170 10.57 -8.04 10.02
N THR A 171 10.92 -8.62 11.17
CA THR A 171 10.14 -9.70 11.80
C THR A 171 8.76 -9.18 12.22
N GLU A 172 8.71 -8.05 12.93
CA GLU A 172 7.45 -7.43 13.37
C GLU A 172 6.56 -7.04 12.17
N ALA A 173 7.13 -6.45 11.12
CA ALA A 173 6.39 -6.10 9.90
C ALA A 173 5.81 -7.36 9.23
N SER A 174 6.56 -8.45 9.17
CA SER A 174 6.12 -9.73 8.61
C SER A 174 4.96 -10.33 9.39
N ASP A 175 5.03 -10.30 10.72
CA ASP A 175 3.96 -10.77 11.60
C ASP A 175 2.68 -9.93 11.44
N ILE A 176 2.82 -8.60 11.31
CA ILE A 176 1.69 -7.69 11.09
C ILE A 176 1.01 -7.97 9.74
N LEU A 177 1.79 -8.16 8.67
CA LEU A 177 1.29 -8.47 7.34
C LEU A 177 0.46 -9.78 7.34
N GLY A 178 0.98 -10.82 7.98
CA GLY A 178 0.26 -12.10 8.09
C GLY A 178 -1.00 -11.99 8.94
N LYS A 179 -0.88 -11.44 10.15
CA LYS A 179 -1.95 -11.41 11.15
C LYS A 179 -3.13 -10.52 10.78
N TYR A 180 -2.86 -9.35 10.19
CA TYR A 180 -3.87 -8.32 9.98
C TYR A 180 -4.28 -8.13 8.52
N PHE A 181 -3.42 -8.48 7.57
CA PHE A 181 -3.63 -8.17 6.15
C PHE A 181 -3.69 -9.42 5.25
N ASN A 182 -3.60 -10.62 5.82
CA ASN A 182 -3.62 -11.89 5.09
C ASN A 182 -2.51 -11.98 4.02
N ILE A 183 -1.34 -11.41 4.32
CA ILE A 183 -0.15 -11.46 3.47
C ILE A 183 0.87 -12.35 4.17
N LEU A 184 1.01 -13.59 3.72
CA LEU A 184 2.01 -14.51 4.25
C LEU A 184 3.39 -14.14 3.70
N VAL A 185 4.24 -13.59 4.57
CA VAL A 185 5.66 -13.41 4.28
C VAL A 185 6.37 -14.74 4.52
N THR A 186 6.87 -15.37 3.46
CA THR A 186 7.54 -16.68 3.53
C THR A 186 8.97 -16.58 4.07
N PHE A 187 9.67 -15.49 3.77
CA PHE A 187 11.00 -15.18 4.28
C PHE A 187 11.26 -13.66 4.27
N HIS A 188 12.20 -13.22 5.09
CA HIS A 188 12.77 -11.87 5.03
C HIS A 188 14.26 -11.93 5.37
N HIS A 189 15.07 -11.08 4.77
CA HIS A 189 16.50 -10.99 5.07
C HIS A 189 17.01 -9.57 4.87
N HIS A 190 18.23 -9.33 5.36
CA HIS A 190 18.97 -8.12 5.00
C HIS A 190 19.46 -8.27 3.55
N GLU A 191 19.20 -7.26 2.72
CA GLU A 191 19.53 -7.25 1.30
C GLU A 191 20.91 -6.63 1.04
N VAL A 192 21.42 -6.76 -0.19
CA VAL A 192 22.53 -5.94 -0.69
C VAL A 192 22.03 -4.59 -1.20
N ALA A 193 22.69 -3.52 -0.73
CA ALA A 193 22.56 -2.16 -1.22
C ALA A 193 23.91 -1.62 -1.74
#